data_AF-A0A6G1KUR2-F1
#
_entry.id   AF-A0A6G1KUR2-F1
#
_cell.length_a   1.000
_cell.length_b   1.000
_cell.length_c   1.000
_cell.angle_alpha   90.00
_cell.angle_beta   90.00
_cell.angle_gamma   90.00
#
_symmetry.space_group_name_H-M   'P 1'
#
loop_
_entity.id
_entity.type
_entity.pdbx_description
1 polymer ?
#
loop_
_entity_poly.entity_id
_entity_poly.type
_entity_poly.pdbx_seq_one_letter_code
_entity_poly.pdbx_strand_id
1 'polypeptide(L)'
;MANTGAQGNTLQTDTGAVDYFSTNPKPLNLDKHATLARTFIEQHAHQNRRVALVTSGGTTVPLENQTVRFIDNFSAGTRGATSAEYFLEAGYAVIFLHRQFSLLPYSRHYSHSTNCFLDFMTHNDAGAVVVESEYQQQMAKVLERYKKAKRENALLLLPFTTVNEYLWYLRELAMQMQPLGPQGLFYLAAAVSDFFVPAERMVEHKIQSSEDFHQKLANGMDGKPPAAHMEGKSLIIDLDPVPKFLKQLVDTWAPKSFIVSFKLETDPSLLAEKARYALKKYSHHLVIGNLLNTRKWEVLFVSAWAGEKWIRIPANRRSKSATGKEIIDAAPREPAIEIESWIVPEVAKMHTQKIEKAAEERKQAGP
;
A
#
# COMPACT_ATOMS: atom_id res chain seq x y z
N MET A 1 -22.80 48.45 -24.86
CA MET A 1 -22.33 48.59 -23.48
C MET A 1 -22.49 47.26 -22.78
N ALA A 2 -21.43 46.83 -22.11
CA ALA A 2 -21.22 45.49 -21.57
C ALA A 2 -22.17 45.15 -20.41
N ASN A 3 -22.46 43.86 -20.23
CA ASN A 3 -22.08 43.17 -18.98
C ASN A 3 -22.10 41.65 -19.16
N THR A 4 -20.92 41.06 -19.39
CA THR A 4 -20.67 39.63 -19.30
C THR A 4 -20.37 39.28 -17.84
N GLY A 5 -21.32 38.64 -17.16
CA GLY A 5 -21.14 38.15 -15.79
C GLY A 5 -20.22 36.94 -15.76
N ALA A 6 -18.97 37.15 -15.35
CA ALA A 6 -18.05 36.09 -15.01
C ALA A 6 -18.50 35.41 -13.71
N GLN A 7 -18.98 34.17 -13.80
CA GLN A 7 -19.10 33.30 -12.63
C GLN A 7 -17.71 32.74 -12.32
N GLY A 8 -17.11 33.28 -11.25
CA GLY A 8 -15.87 32.78 -10.69
C GLY A 8 -16.06 31.37 -10.16
N ASN A 9 -15.39 30.42 -10.80
CA ASN A 9 -15.28 29.04 -10.33
C ASN A 9 -14.36 29.04 -9.10
N THR A 10 -14.93 29.13 -7.91
CA THR A 10 -14.18 29.07 -6.65
C THR A 10 -13.76 27.63 -6.43
N LEU A 11 -12.46 27.37 -6.55
CA LEU A 11 -11.83 26.10 -6.16
C LEU A 11 -12.12 25.86 -4.67
N GLN A 12 -13.04 24.93 -4.38
CA GLN A 12 -13.20 24.35 -3.05
C GLN A 12 -11.86 23.72 -2.64
N THR A 13 -11.14 24.38 -1.75
CA THR A 13 -10.04 23.77 -1.00
C THR A 13 -10.58 22.55 -0.27
N ASP A 14 -9.95 21.40 -0.46
CA ASP A 14 -10.34 20.10 0.11
C ASP A 14 -10.23 20.11 1.65
N THR A 15 -11.24 20.67 2.33
CA THR A 15 -11.31 20.84 3.79
C THR A 15 -11.43 19.51 4.53
N GLY A 16 -11.91 18.46 3.87
CA GLY A 16 -12.20 17.16 4.49
C GLY A 16 -10.96 16.42 4.99
N ALA A 17 -9.78 16.68 4.41
CA ALA A 17 -8.55 16.06 4.89
C ALA A 17 -8.00 16.68 6.18
N VAL A 18 -8.09 18.00 6.33
CA VAL A 18 -7.67 18.69 7.56
C VAL A 18 -8.62 18.32 8.70
N ASP A 19 -9.92 18.22 8.39
CA ASP A 19 -10.96 17.81 9.33
C ASP A 19 -10.75 16.37 9.87
N TYR A 20 -10.31 15.44 9.01
CA TYR A 20 -10.06 14.05 9.44
C TYR A 20 -9.00 13.94 10.53
N PHE A 21 -7.83 14.57 10.37
CA PHE A 21 -6.74 14.46 11.34
C PHE A 21 -6.97 15.26 12.62
N SER A 22 -7.92 16.21 12.63
CA SER A 22 -8.37 16.86 13.88
C SER A 22 -9.38 16.03 14.65
N THR A 23 -10.22 15.26 13.96
CA THR A 23 -11.30 14.46 14.56
C THR A 23 -10.89 13.01 14.88
N ASN A 24 -9.84 12.50 14.23
CA ASN A 24 -9.34 11.13 14.42
C ASN A 24 -7.92 11.17 15.01
N PRO A 25 -7.74 10.75 16.28
CA PRO A 25 -6.50 10.96 17.01
C PRO A 25 -5.32 10.20 16.42
N LYS A 26 -4.11 10.74 16.62
CA LYS A 26 -2.87 10.11 16.17
C LYS A 26 -2.60 8.78 16.88
N PRO A 27 -2.05 7.76 16.20
CA PRO A 27 -1.65 6.50 16.83
C PRO A 27 -0.54 6.68 17.87
N LEU A 28 -0.54 5.82 18.90
CA LEU A 28 0.46 5.83 19.97
C LEU A 28 1.90 5.70 19.46
N ASN A 29 2.11 4.86 18.44
CA ASN A 29 3.44 4.58 17.89
C ASN A 29 3.88 5.59 16.80
N LEU A 30 3.10 6.64 16.52
CA LEU A 30 3.40 7.58 15.44
C LEU A 30 4.78 8.24 15.62
N ASP A 31 5.05 8.81 16.80
CA ASP A 31 6.27 9.58 17.04
C ASP A 31 7.53 8.68 16.97
N LYS A 32 7.43 7.44 17.44
CA LYS A 32 8.49 6.44 17.33
C LYS A 32 8.78 6.09 15.87
N HIS A 33 7.74 5.77 15.09
CA HIS A 33 7.90 5.42 13.67
C HIS A 33 8.40 6.62 12.85
N ALA A 34 7.91 7.82 13.15
CA ALA A 34 8.35 9.07 12.55
C ALA A 34 9.85 9.32 12.78
N THR A 35 10.36 9.01 13.97
CA THR A 35 11.79 9.15 14.28
C THR A 35 12.64 8.15 13.48
N LEU A 36 12.23 6.88 13.42
CA LEU A 36 12.91 5.85 12.64
C LEU A 36 12.95 6.19 11.14
N ALA A 37 11.81 6.66 10.61
CA ALA A 37 11.69 7.07 9.22
C ALA A 37 12.58 8.26 8.90
N ARG A 38 12.61 9.28 9.77
CA ARG A 38 13.44 10.46 9.59
C ARG A 38 14.91 10.10 9.45
N THR A 39 15.45 9.34 10.41
CA THR A 39 16.85 8.91 10.38
C THR A 39 17.17 8.10 9.13
N PHE A 40 16.26 7.21 8.71
CA PHE A 40 16.43 6.41 7.50
C PHE A 40 16.43 7.29 6.23
N ILE A 41 15.50 8.23 6.12
CA ILE A 41 15.37 9.13 4.97
C ILE A 41 16.59 10.04 4.86
N GLU A 42 17.01 10.66 5.98
CA GLU A 42 18.18 11.54 6.02
C GLU A 42 19.45 10.80 5.58
N GLN A 43 19.67 9.58 6.10
CA GLN A 43 20.82 8.76 5.70
C GLN A 43 20.86 8.54 4.18
N HIS A 44 19.76 8.11 3.57
CA HIS A 44 19.72 7.81 2.13
C HIS A 44 19.69 9.06 1.25
N ALA A 45 19.14 10.17 1.75
CA ALA A 45 19.23 11.47 1.08
C ALA A 45 20.70 11.94 0.97
N HIS A 46 21.48 11.82 2.05
CA HIS A 46 22.92 12.13 2.03
C HIS A 46 23.72 11.22 1.11
N GLN A 47 23.30 9.97 0.95
CA GLN A 47 23.92 9.01 0.02
C GLN A 47 23.45 9.17 -1.43
N ASN A 48 22.56 10.13 -1.71
CA ASN A 48 21.95 10.33 -3.02
C ASN A 48 21.30 9.04 -3.57
N ARG A 49 20.72 8.24 -2.66
CA ARG A 49 20.06 6.98 -2.97
C ARG A 49 18.56 7.20 -3.08
N ARG A 50 17.95 6.58 -4.10
CA ARG A 50 16.49 6.62 -4.29
C ARG A 50 15.78 5.88 -3.16
N VAL A 51 14.69 6.45 -2.66
CA VAL A 51 13.90 5.85 -1.57
C VAL A 51 12.49 5.59 -2.05
N ALA A 52 12.02 4.35 -1.90
CA ALA A 52 10.64 3.97 -2.20
C ALA A 52 9.85 3.72 -0.91
N LEU A 53 8.75 4.43 -0.71
CA LEU A 53 7.70 4.06 0.23
C LEU A 53 6.78 3.06 -0.46
N VAL A 54 6.85 1.80 -0.05
CA VAL A 54 5.98 0.73 -0.50
C VAL A 54 4.91 0.49 0.56
N THR A 55 3.65 0.68 0.22
CA THR A 55 2.53 0.30 1.11
C THR A 55 2.01 -1.09 0.76
N SER A 56 1.72 -1.92 1.76
CA SER A 56 1.35 -3.32 1.55
C SER A 56 0.33 -3.84 2.57
N GLY A 57 -0.51 -4.79 2.15
CA GLY A 57 -1.54 -5.40 2.99
C GLY A 57 -2.82 -4.56 3.09
N GLY A 58 -3.79 -5.07 3.86
CA GLY A 58 -5.10 -4.46 4.04
C GLY A 58 -5.21 -3.62 5.30
N THR A 59 -5.99 -2.55 5.27
CA THR A 59 -6.37 -1.80 6.48
C THR A 59 -7.64 -2.39 7.09
N THR A 60 -7.74 -2.31 8.42
CA THR A 60 -8.99 -2.59 9.15
C THR A 60 -9.73 -1.33 9.53
N VAL A 61 -11.04 -1.46 9.73
CA VAL A 61 -11.91 -0.45 10.34
C VAL A 61 -12.52 -1.05 11.61
N PRO A 62 -12.03 -0.67 12.79
CA PRO A 62 -12.66 -1.03 14.06
C PRO A 62 -14.10 -0.57 14.13
N LEU A 63 -14.98 -1.39 14.70
CA LEU A 63 -16.36 -1.01 15.00
C LEU A 63 -16.54 -0.52 16.44
N GLU A 64 -15.59 -0.83 17.31
CA GLU A 64 -15.57 -0.49 18.74
C GLU A 64 -14.15 -0.03 19.16
N ASN A 65 -14.04 0.87 20.15
CA ASN A 65 -12.74 1.31 20.70
C ASN A 65 -11.99 0.14 21.34
N GLN A 66 -12.69 -0.64 22.18
CA GLN A 66 -12.22 -1.94 22.65
C GLN A 66 -12.55 -2.99 21.60
N THR A 67 -11.78 -2.94 20.50
CA THR A 67 -12.10 -3.64 19.26
C THR A 67 -12.23 -5.14 19.47
N VAL A 68 -13.43 -5.66 19.22
CA VAL A 68 -13.70 -7.09 19.08
C VAL A 68 -14.00 -7.42 17.61
N ARG A 69 -14.61 -6.48 16.88
CA ARG A 69 -15.00 -6.65 15.49
C ARG A 69 -14.41 -5.54 14.63
N PHE A 70 -14.09 -5.88 13.39
CA PHE A 70 -13.59 -4.93 12.41
C PHE A 70 -13.96 -5.37 11.00
N ILE A 71 -14.02 -4.40 10.08
CA ILE A 71 -14.07 -4.63 8.64
C ILE A 71 -12.63 -4.72 8.14
N ASP A 72 -12.32 -5.65 7.24
CA ASP A 72 -10.96 -5.81 6.68
C ASP A 72 -10.99 -5.79 5.15
N ASN A 73 -10.03 -5.10 4.56
CA ASN A 73 -9.80 -5.12 3.12
C ASN A 73 -8.82 -6.27 2.79
N PHE A 74 -9.30 -7.28 2.06
CA PHE A 74 -8.48 -8.45 1.75
C PHE A 74 -7.19 -8.10 0.97
N SER A 75 -6.03 -8.31 1.61
CA SER A 75 -4.73 -8.28 0.94
C SER A 75 -3.68 -9.02 1.75
N ALA A 76 -3.20 -10.14 1.21
CA ALA A 76 -2.09 -10.92 1.77
C ALA A 76 -0.75 -10.15 1.82
N GLY A 77 -0.60 -9.10 1.00
CA GLY A 77 0.64 -8.32 0.90
C GLY A 77 1.65 -8.86 -0.12
N THR A 78 1.31 -9.85 -0.96
CA THR A 78 2.23 -10.42 -1.97
C THR A 78 2.81 -9.36 -2.90
N ARG A 79 1.96 -8.52 -3.51
CA ARG A 79 2.41 -7.47 -4.43
C ARG A 79 3.44 -6.57 -3.77
N GLY A 80 3.12 -6.04 -2.59
CA GLY A 80 4.01 -5.10 -1.90
C GLY A 80 5.32 -5.77 -1.49
N ALA A 81 5.25 -6.94 -0.83
CA ALA A 81 6.43 -7.64 -0.33
C ALA A 81 7.38 -8.05 -1.48
N THR A 82 6.84 -8.60 -2.57
CA THR A 82 7.63 -8.94 -3.76
C THR A 82 8.20 -7.69 -4.44
N SER A 83 7.41 -6.61 -4.57
CA SER A 83 7.89 -5.37 -5.19
C SER A 83 9.04 -4.75 -4.40
N ALA A 84 8.98 -4.79 -3.06
CA ALA A 84 10.05 -4.30 -2.20
C ALA A 84 11.37 -5.04 -2.42
N GLU A 85 11.35 -6.38 -2.59
CA GLU A 85 12.55 -7.15 -2.93
C GLU A 85 13.15 -6.67 -4.26
N TYR A 86 12.33 -6.50 -5.30
CA TYR A 86 12.81 -6.01 -6.60
C TYR A 86 13.27 -4.54 -6.56
N PHE A 87 12.69 -3.68 -5.73
CA PHE A 87 13.18 -2.31 -5.54
C PHE A 87 14.56 -2.31 -4.87
N LEU A 88 14.77 -3.14 -3.86
CA LEU A 88 16.08 -3.32 -3.21
C LEU A 88 17.13 -3.84 -4.21
N GLU A 89 16.74 -4.80 -5.08
CA GLU A 89 17.61 -5.27 -6.18
C GLU A 89 17.93 -4.16 -7.20
N ALA A 90 16.97 -3.29 -7.48
CA ALA A 90 17.14 -2.12 -8.34
C ALA A 90 17.91 -0.95 -7.67
N GLY A 91 18.44 -1.15 -6.46
CA GLY A 91 19.30 -0.19 -5.76
C GLY A 91 18.57 0.87 -4.93
N TYR A 92 17.26 0.73 -4.72
CA TYR A 92 16.49 1.61 -3.83
C TYR A 92 16.73 1.24 -2.37
N ALA A 93 16.60 2.23 -1.49
CA ALA A 93 16.19 1.99 -0.12
C ALA A 93 14.66 1.93 -0.05
N VAL A 94 14.10 1.06 0.80
CA VAL A 94 12.67 0.81 0.88
C VAL A 94 12.17 1.05 2.30
N ILE A 95 11.17 1.93 2.42
CA ILE A 95 10.30 2.02 3.59
C ILE A 95 9.09 1.14 3.30
N PHE A 96 8.91 0.07 4.07
CA PHE A 96 7.83 -0.90 3.91
C PHE A 96 6.76 -0.68 4.97
N LEU A 97 5.79 0.19 4.65
CA LEU A 97 4.62 0.44 5.47
C LEU A 97 3.60 -0.69 5.22
N HIS A 98 3.39 -1.57 6.19
CA HIS A 98 2.69 -2.83 5.95
C HIS A 98 1.69 -3.21 7.03
N ARG A 99 0.65 -3.95 6.64
CA ARG A 99 -0.28 -4.56 7.60
C ARG A 99 0.48 -5.52 8.52
N GLN A 100 0.36 -5.35 9.83
CA GLN A 100 0.92 -6.26 10.81
C GLN A 100 0.51 -7.71 10.50
N PHE A 101 1.48 -8.62 10.55
CA PHE A 101 1.33 -10.04 10.21
C PHE A 101 0.99 -10.37 8.74
N SER A 102 0.98 -9.38 7.84
CA SER A 102 0.98 -9.64 6.39
C SER A 102 2.37 -10.07 5.90
N LEU A 103 2.47 -10.42 4.62
CA LEU A 103 3.75 -10.81 4.02
C LEU A 103 4.80 -9.70 4.11
N LEU A 104 5.99 -10.10 4.54
CA LEU A 104 7.18 -9.25 4.59
C LEU A 104 8.18 -9.63 3.48
N PRO A 105 8.95 -8.67 2.95
CA PRO A 105 10.05 -8.96 2.03
C PRO A 105 10.99 -10.00 2.62
N TYR A 106 11.40 -10.97 1.79
CA TYR A 106 12.24 -12.12 2.14
C TYR A 106 11.55 -13.19 3.02
N SER A 107 10.83 -12.83 4.08
CA SER A 107 10.12 -13.81 4.92
C SER A 107 8.94 -14.48 4.18
N ARG A 108 8.35 -13.79 3.20
CA ARG A 108 7.23 -14.29 2.39
C ARG A 108 7.51 -15.58 1.62
N HIS A 109 8.78 -15.93 1.41
CA HIS A 109 9.17 -17.19 0.79
C HIS A 109 8.86 -18.40 1.68
N TYR A 110 8.59 -18.18 2.97
CA TYR A 110 8.36 -19.22 3.98
C TYR A 110 7.00 -19.07 4.67
N SER A 111 6.57 -17.84 4.97
CA SER A 111 5.39 -17.56 5.84
C SER A 111 4.01 -17.78 5.22
N HIS A 112 3.94 -18.07 3.92
CA HIS A 112 2.70 -18.42 3.21
C HIS A 112 2.70 -19.83 2.64
N SER A 113 3.76 -20.59 2.90
CA SER A 113 3.68 -22.02 2.68
C SER A 113 2.72 -22.60 3.72
N THR A 114 1.94 -23.60 3.32
CA THR A 114 1.21 -24.46 4.27
C THR A 114 2.16 -25.20 5.23
N ASN A 115 3.45 -25.10 4.98
CA ASN A 115 4.51 -25.76 5.71
C ASN A 115 4.90 -24.92 6.92
N CYS A 116 5.17 -25.60 8.02
CA CYS A 116 5.78 -25.01 9.20
C CYS A 116 7.21 -24.54 8.86
N PHE A 117 7.68 -23.50 9.53
CA PHE A 117 9.08 -23.07 9.38
C PHE A 117 10.09 -24.18 9.71
N LEU A 118 9.72 -25.12 10.60
CA LEU A 118 10.55 -26.26 10.96
C LEU A 118 10.65 -27.30 9.84
N ASP A 119 9.74 -27.30 8.86
CA ASP A 119 9.76 -28.25 7.73
C ASP A 119 10.93 -27.98 6.77
N PHE A 120 11.57 -26.80 6.87
CA PHE A 120 12.77 -26.46 6.10
C PHE A 120 14.06 -26.92 6.78
N MET A 121 13.99 -27.48 7.99
CA MET A 121 15.14 -27.76 8.85
C MET A 121 15.36 -29.25 9.08
N THR A 122 16.62 -29.64 9.21
CA THR A 122 17.05 -31.01 9.49
C THR A 122 18.32 -31.01 10.34
N HIS A 123 18.82 -32.18 10.72
CA HIS A 123 20.11 -32.30 11.40
C HIS A 123 21.17 -32.82 10.43
N ASN A 124 22.38 -32.26 10.49
CA ASN A 124 23.53 -32.86 9.82
C ASN A 124 24.14 -34.01 10.64
N ASP A 125 25.15 -34.70 10.09
CA ASP A 125 25.84 -35.81 10.76
C ASP A 125 26.47 -35.44 12.11
N ALA A 126 26.78 -34.16 12.33
CA ALA A 126 27.31 -33.63 13.58
C ALA A 126 26.20 -33.21 14.58
N GLY A 127 24.92 -33.42 14.26
CA GLY A 127 23.77 -33.07 15.09
C GLY A 127 23.36 -31.60 15.02
N ALA A 128 24.02 -30.76 14.22
CA ALA A 128 23.67 -29.35 14.08
C ALA A 128 22.42 -29.17 13.21
N VAL A 129 21.56 -28.22 13.58
CA VAL A 129 20.39 -27.85 12.79
C VAL A 129 20.85 -27.12 11.51
N VAL A 130 20.46 -27.66 10.36
CA VAL A 130 20.76 -27.13 9.02
C VAL A 130 19.48 -27.04 8.19
N VAL A 131 19.55 -26.36 7.05
CA VAL A 131 18.45 -26.33 6.08
C VAL A 131 18.49 -27.59 5.22
N GLU A 132 17.31 -28.15 4.92
CA GLU A 132 17.17 -29.32 4.07
C GLU A 132 17.75 -29.09 2.66
N SER A 133 18.34 -30.14 2.09
CA SER A 133 19.16 -30.04 0.87
C SER A 133 18.39 -29.46 -0.32
N GLU A 134 17.10 -29.77 -0.43
CA GLU A 134 16.20 -29.28 -1.48
C GLU A 134 15.95 -27.77 -1.42
N TYR A 135 16.00 -27.16 -0.24
CA TYR A 135 15.74 -25.72 -0.04
C TYR A 135 17.03 -24.90 0.03
N GLN A 136 18.18 -25.55 0.28
CA GLN A 136 19.47 -24.91 0.54
C GLN A 136 19.81 -23.80 -0.47
N GLN A 137 19.71 -24.09 -1.77
CA GLN A 137 20.08 -23.13 -2.83
C GLN A 137 19.14 -21.92 -2.86
N GLN A 138 17.84 -22.12 -2.69
CA GLN A 138 16.86 -21.04 -2.71
C GLN A 138 16.98 -20.18 -1.45
N MET A 139 17.08 -20.80 -0.28
CA MET A 139 17.22 -20.10 1.01
C MET A 139 18.52 -19.32 1.09
N ALA A 140 19.63 -19.85 0.55
CA ALA A 140 20.91 -19.14 0.49
C ALA A 140 20.80 -17.83 -0.31
N LYS A 141 20.14 -17.85 -1.48
CA LYS A 141 19.92 -16.65 -2.31
C LYS A 141 19.08 -15.60 -1.57
N VAL A 142 18.00 -16.02 -0.91
CA VAL A 142 17.13 -15.12 -0.13
C VAL A 142 17.90 -14.54 1.06
N LEU A 143 18.68 -15.37 1.77
CA LEU A 143 19.50 -14.96 2.91
C LEU A 143 20.56 -13.93 2.52
N GLU A 144 21.23 -14.12 1.39
CA GLU A 144 22.23 -13.18 0.88
C GLU A 144 21.62 -11.81 0.61
N ARG A 145 20.48 -11.78 -0.09
CA ARG A 145 19.74 -10.54 -0.39
C ARG A 145 19.27 -9.84 0.88
N TYR A 146 18.73 -10.59 1.84
CA TYR A 146 18.33 -10.05 3.15
C TYR A 146 19.51 -9.48 3.94
N LYS A 147 20.63 -10.21 4.01
CA LYS A 147 21.86 -9.75 4.67
C LYS A 147 22.43 -8.50 4.01
N LYS A 148 22.37 -8.41 2.68
CA LYS A 148 22.75 -7.20 1.94
C LYS A 148 21.87 -6.02 2.33
N ALA A 149 20.54 -6.17 2.30
CA ALA A 149 19.60 -5.12 2.68
C ALA A 149 19.82 -4.63 4.12
N LYS A 150 20.10 -5.54 5.06
CA LYS A 150 20.45 -5.20 6.44
C LYS A 150 21.77 -4.43 6.55
N ARG A 151 22.83 -4.94 5.91
CA ARG A 151 24.17 -4.32 5.95
C ARG A 151 24.16 -2.91 5.38
N GLU A 152 23.37 -2.67 4.34
CA GLU A 152 23.23 -1.37 3.69
C GLU A 152 22.18 -0.46 4.36
N ASN A 153 21.56 -0.92 5.46
CA ASN A 153 20.41 -0.29 6.11
C ASN A 153 19.35 0.18 5.08
N ALA A 154 19.05 -0.68 4.10
CA ALA A 154 18.25 -0.33 2.93
C ALA A 154 16.77 -0.71 3.06
N LEU A 155 16.36 -1.38 4.15
CA LEU A 155 14.98 -1.79 4.38
C LEU A 155 14.51 -1.37 5.78
N LEU A 156 13.48 -0.53 5.85
CA LEU A 156 12.80 -0.13 7.08
C LEU A 156 11.39 -0.73 7.09
N LEU A 157 11.03 -1.49 8.13
CA LEU A 157 9.70 -2.08 8.28
C LEU A 157 8.87 -1.25 9.27
N LEU A 158 7.71 -0.74 8.84
CA LEU A 158 6.78 0.01 9.69
C LEU A 158 5.40 -0.65 9.65
N PRO A 159 4.93 -1.26 10.76
CA PRO A 159 3.63 -1.91 10.78
C PRO A 159 2.48 -0.90 10.98
N PHE A 160 1.32 -1.22 10.40
CA PHE A 160 0.00 -0.63 10.70
C PHE A 160 -1.04 -1.74 10.76
N THR A 161 -2.21 -1.46 11.32
CA THR A 161 -3.37 -2.36 11.32
C THR A 161 -4.60 -1.63 10.80
N THR A 162 -4.93 -0.48 11.40
CA THR A 162 -6.16 0.26 11.08
C THR A 162 -5.98 1.24 9.92
N VAL A 163 -7.08 1.65 9.30
CA VAL A 163 -7.08 2.73 8.31
C VAL A 163 -6.57 4.04 8.91
N ASN A 164 -6.89 4.32 10.18
CA ASN A 164 -6.42 5.53 10.86
C ASN A 164 -4.89 5.53 11.00
N GLU A 165 -4.31 4.41 11.45
CA GLU A 165 -2.85 4.25 11.50
C GLU A 165 -2.21 4.44 10.13
N TYR A 166 -2.75 3.78 9.11
CA TYR A 166 -2.26 3.89 7.75
C TYR A 166 -2.23 5.35 7.26
N LEU A 167 -3.31 6.11 7.47
CA LEU A 167 -3.43 7.49 7.02
C LEU A 167 -2.46 8.42 7.75
N TRP A 168 -2.34 8.29 9.08
CA TRP A 168 -1.38 9.06 9.87
C TRP A 168 0.07 8.75 9.46
N TYR A 169 0.42 7.48 9.28
CA TYR A 169 1.75 7.10 8.82
C TYR A 169 2.03 7.59 7.41
N LEU A 170 1.08 7.45 6.47
CA LEU A 170 1.25 7.91 5.10
C LEU A 170 1.50 9.42 5.06
N ARG A 171 0.72 10.22 5.80
CA ARG A 171 0.89 11.67 5.90
C ARG A 171 2.28 12.03 6.43
N GLU A 172 2.66 11.45 7.55
CA GLU A 172 3.94 11.75 8.22
C GLU A 172 5.13 11.37 7.34
N LEU A 173 5.13 10.16 6.77
CA LEU A 173 6.18 9.70 5.87
C LEU A 173 6.25 10.55 4.61
N ALA A 174 5.10 10.95 4.06
CA ALA A 174 5.08 11.78 2.86
C ALA A 174 5.75 13.13 3.07
N MET A 175 5.44 13.80 4.19
CA MET A 175 6.06 15.08 4.56
C MET A 175 7.56 14.90 4.82
N GLN A 176 7.97 13.83 5.51
CA GLN A 176 9.39 13.58 5.77
C GLN A 176 10.20 13.20 4.54
N MET A 177 9.58 12.68 3.48
CA MET A 177 10.25 12.32 2.23
C MET A 177 10.53 13.52 1.31
N GLN A 178 10.01 14.72 1.61
CA GLN A 178 10.23 15.91 0.78
C GLN A 178 11.71 16.23 0.45
N PRO A 179 12.69 16.07 1.37
CA PRO A 179 14.10 16.33 1.08
C PRO A 179 14.67 15.48 -0.06
N LEU A 180 14.08 14.29 -0.32
CA LEU A 180 14.49 13.43 -1.44
C LEU A 180 14.11 14.03 -2.80
N GLY A 181 13.15 14.96 -2.83
CA GLY A 181 12.63 15.56 -4.05
C GLY A 181 12.19 14.50 -5.07
N PRO A 182 12.72 14.55 -6.32
CA PRO A 182 12.35 13.59 -7.36
C PRO A 182 12.94 12.20 -7.15
N GLN A 183 13.80 11.97 -6.15
CA GLN A 183 14.33 10.64 -5.83
C GLN A 183 13.41 9.83 -4.90
N GLY A 184 12.40 10.47 -4.31
CA GLY A 184 11.37 9.80 -3.53
C GLY A 184 10.33 9.16 -4.44
N LEU A 185 9.98 7.91 -4.16
CA LEU A 185 8.95 7.14 -4.85
C LEU A 185 7.86 6.68 -3.87
N PHE A 186 6.60 6.86 -4.23
CA PHE A 186 5.44 6.28 -3.52
C PHE A 186 4.86 5.16 -4.38
N TYR A 187 4.88 3.94 -3.87
CA TYR A 187 4.32 2.75 -4.49
C TYR A 187 3.17 2.24 -3.61
N LEU A 188 1.97 2.74 -3.88
CA LEU A 188 0.81 2.62 -3.00
C LEU A 188 0.00 1.35 -3.30
N ALA A 189 0.49 0.19 -2.86
CA ALA A 189 -0.11 -1.12 -3.13
C ALA A 189 -0.97 -1.68 -1.99
N ALA A 190 -1.14 -0.93 -0.89
CA ALA A 190 -2.06 -1.30 0.20
C ALA A 190 -3.53 -1.28 -0.26
N ALA A 191 -4.32 -2.21 0.28
CA ALA A 191 -5.78 -2.21 0.11
C ALA A 191 -6.40 -1.36 1.23
N VAL A 192 -6.54 -0.07 0.96
CA VAL A 192 -7.06 0.92 1.90
C VAL A 192 -8.59 0.88 1.91
N SER A 193 -9.20 0.92 3.09
CA SER A 193 -10.65 0.97 3.26
C SER A 193 -11.21 2.26 2.65
N ASP A 194 -12.28 2.13 1.87
CA ASP A 194 -12.96 3.28 1.26
C ASP A 194 -13.96 3.95 2.21
N PHE A 195 -14.33 3.27 3.28
CA PHE A 195 -15.26 3.72 4.31
C PHE A 195 -14.67 3.45 5.71
N PHE A 196 -15.08 4.23 6.71
CA PHE A 196 -14.63 4.10 8.10
C PHE A 196 -15.73 4.49 9.11
N VAL A 197 -15.51 4.18 10.39
CA VAL A 197 -16.34 4.66 11.50
C VAL A 197 -15.68 5.91 12.12
N PRO A 198 -16.33 7.09 12.12
CA PRO A 198 -15.82 8.28 12.79
C PRO A 198 -15.64 8.04 14.30
N ALA A 199 -14.54 8.56 14.87
CA ALA A 199 -14.22 8.37 16.29
C ALA A 199 -15.35 8.80 17.24
N GLU A 200 -16.05 9.89 16.93
CA GLU A 200 -17.19 10.41 17.71
C GLU A 200 -18.44 9.50 17.71
N ARG A 201 -18.58 8.63 16.70
CA ARG A 201 -19.70 7.69 16.56
C ARG A 201 -19.32 6.26 16.95
N MET A 202 -18.10 6.04 17.41
CA MET A 202 -17.62 4.73 17.84
C MET A 202 -18.17 4.38 19.23
N VAL A 203 -18.54 3.12 19.44
CA VAL A 203 -18.91 2.62 20.77
C VAL A 203 -17.66 2.17 21.53
N GLU A 204 -17.67 2.33 22.85
CA GLU A 204 -16.51 1.96 23.66
C GLU A 204 -16.32 0.44 23.72
N HIS A 205 -17.41 -0.29 23.96
CA HIS A 205 -17.38 -1.73 24.23
C HIS A 205 -18.06 -2.54 23.13
N LYS A 206 -17.80 -3.85 23.14
CA LYS A 206 -18.40 -4.86 22.25
C LYS A 206 -19.90 -4.62 22.05
N ILE A 207 -20.32 -4.51 20.78
CA ILE A 207 -21.74 -4.42 20.42
C ILE A 207 -22.45 -5.71 20.86
N GLN A 208 -23.53 -5.57 21.64
CA GLN A 208 -24.33 -6.68 22.13
C GLN A 208 -25.34 -7.13 21.06
N SER A 209 -25.70 -8.42 21.07
CA SER A 209 -26.63 -9.02 20.09
C SER A 209 -27.99 -9.38 20.68
N SER A 210 -28.14 -9.31 22.00
CA SER A 210 -29.40 -9.59 22.69
C SER A 210 -30.05 -8.28 23.13
N GLU A 211 -31.34 -8.11 22.78
CA GLU A 211 -32.23 -6.99 23.14
C GLU A 211 -32.15 -6.65 24.65
N ASP A 212 -32.00 -7.66 25.51
CA ASP A 212 -31.94 -7.51 26.97
C ASP A 212 -30.75 -6.68 27.47
N PHE A 213 -29.69 -6.58 26.66
CA PHE A 213 -28.46 -5.87 27.00
C PHE A 213 -28.21 -4.63 26.12
N HIS A 214 -29.19 -4.24 25.29
CA HIS A 214 -29.12 -2.99 24.56
C HIS A 214 -29.37 -1.81 25.51
N GLN A 215 -28.29 -1.23 26.01
CA GLN A 215 -28.36 0.14 26.51
C GLN A 215 -28.78 1.05 25.34
N LYS A 216 -29.77 1.92 25.57
CA LYS A 216 -30.08 3.05 24.67
C LYS A 216 -28.90 4.01 24.68
N LEU A 217 -27.82 3.65 24.00
CA LEU A 217 -26.62 4.47 23.86
C LEU A 217 -26.89 5.48 22.75
N ALA A 218 -27.08 6.74 23.12
CA ALA A 218 -26.90 7.86 22.20
C ALA A 218 -25.44 8.30 22.33
N ASN A 219 -24.64 8.10 21.28
CA ASN A 219 -23.29 8.65 21.22
C ASN A 219 -23.31 9.83 20.23
N GLY A 220 -23.28 11.05 20.76
CA GLY A 220 -23.07 12.25 19.96
C GLY A 220 -23.84 13.47 20.48
N MET A 221 -23.23 14.66 20.34
CA MET A 221 -23.88 15.95 20.66
C MET A 221 -25.11 16.23 19.79
N ASP A 222 -25.27 15.53 18.65
CA ASP A 222 -26.33 15.72 17.66
C ASP A 222 -27.48 14.70 17.75
N GLY A 223 -27.49 13.82 18.75
CA GLY A 223 -28.55 12.80 18.91
C GLY A 223 -28.56 11.69 17.85
N LYS A 224 -27.51 11.57 17.04
CA LYS A 224 -27.35 10.45 16.10
C LYS A 224 -27.06 9.13 16.83
N PRO A 225 -27.54 7.98 16.33
CA PRO A 225 -27.18 6.68 16.89
C PRO A 225 -25.69 6.39 16.65
N PRO A 226 -25.08 5.52 17.48
CA PRO A 226 -23.74 5.01 17.23
C PRO A 226 -23.64 4.38 15.84
N ALA A 227 -22.47 4.44 15.22
CA ALA A 227 -22.25 3.95 13.86
C ALA A 227 -22.61 2.46 13.70
N ALA A 228 -22.40 1.66 14.74
CA ALA A 228 -22.84 0.28 14.78
C ALA A 228 -23.90 0.10 15.88
N HIS A 229 -25.12 -0.25 15.48
CA HIS A 229 -26.27 -0.35 16.37
C HIS A 229 -27.24 -1.45 15.91
N MET A 230 -28.13 -1.89 16.79
CA MET A 230 -29.17 -2.84 16.44
C MET A 230 -30.47 -2.11 16.07
N GLU A 231 -31.11 -2.57 15.00
CA GLU A 231 -32.46 -2.18 14.60
C GLU A 231 -33.33 -3.44 14.53
N GLY A 232 -34.13 -3.65 15.57
CA GLY A 232 -34.78 -4.94 15.83
C GLY A 232 -33.75 -6.06 15.94
N LYS A 233 -33.87 -7.08 15.09
CA LYS A 233 -32.96 -8.25 15.06
C LYS A 233 -31.74 -8.06 14.15
N SER A 234 -31.58 -6.90 13.53
CA SER A 234 -30.53 -6.64 12.53
C SER A 234 -29.42 -5.76 13.11
N LEU A 235 -28.17 -6.08 12.81
CA LEU A 235 -27.02 -5.20 13.04
C LEU A 235 -26.88 -4.24 11.86
N ILE A 236 -27.03 -2.94 12.13
CA ILE A 236 -26.82 -1.86 11.18
C ILE A 236 -25.45 -1.24 11.42
N ILE A 237 -24.68 -1.06 10.35
CA ILE A 237 -23.34 -0.45 10.37
C ILE A 237 -23.31 0.69 9.36
N ASP A 238 -23.35 1.91 9.88
CA ASP A 238 -23.19 3.14 9.12
C ASP A 238 -21.71 3.49 9.01
N LEU A 239 -21.23 3.66 7.77
CA LEU A 239 -19.84 4.02 7.50
C LEU A 239 -19.76 5.29 6.70
N ASP A 240 -18.82 6.15 7.06
CA ASP A 240 -18.54 7.39 6.36
C ASP A 240 -17.44 7.15 5.32
N PRO A 241 -17.47 7.82 4.16
CA PRO A 241 -16.42 7.66 3.16
C PRO A 241 -15.08 8.20 3.69
N VAL A 242 -14.00 7.45 3.50
CA VAL A 242 -12.65 7.90 3.81
C VAL A 242 -12.28 9.06 2.87
N PRO A 243 -11.80 10.20 3.41
CA PRO A 243 -11.37 11.34 2.59
C PRO A 243 -10.30 10.94 1.58
N LYS A 244 -10.30 11.59 0.42
CA LYS A 244 -9.42 11.21 -0.69
C LYS A 244 -8.06 11.92 -0.60
N PHE A 245 -7.18 11.41 0.27
CA PHE A 245 -5.86 11.99 0.55
C PHE A 245 -4.85 11.96 -0.61
N LEU A 246 -5.12 11.22 -1.70
CA LEU A 246 -4.16 11.10 -2.80
C LEU A 246 -3.90 12.45 -3.49
N LYS A 247 -4.90 13.35 -3.55
CA LYS A 247 -4.69 14.71 -4.08
C LYS A 247 -3.76 15.50 -3.17
N GLN A 248 -3.98 15.44 -1.86
CA GLN A 248 -3.16 16.13 -0.87
C GLN A 248 -1.72 15.60 -0.81
N LEU A 249 -1.54 14.29 -1.03
CA LEU A 249 -0.23 13.68 -1.20
C LEU A 249 0.54 14.32 -2.38
N VAL A 250 -0.13 14.46 -3.51
CA VAL A 250 0.45 15.02 -4.75
C VAL A 250 0.68 16.53 -4.63
N ASP A 251 -0.25 17.29 -4.06
CA ASP A 251 -0.18 18.74 -4.08
C ASP A 251 0.65 19.32 -2.94
N THR A 252 0.62 18.68 -1.77
CA THR A 252 1.11 19.29 -0.52
C THR A 252 2.15 18.43 0.17
N TRP A 253 1.90 17.14 0.38
CA TRP A 253 2.78 16.34 1.23
C TRP A 253 4.07 15.92 0.52
N ALA A 254 4.03 15.53 -0.75
CA ALA A 254 5.21 15.07 -1.50
C ALA A 254 5.19 15.49 -2.99
N PRO A 255 5.11 16.80 -3.30
CA PRO A 255 4.86 17.27 -4.67
C PRO A 255 5.97 16.98 -5.68
N LYS A 256 7.21 16.81 -5.20
CA LYS A 256 8.36 16.53 -6.06
C LYS A 256 8.56 15.04 -6.35
N SER A 257 7.97 14.16 -5.53
CA SER A 257 8.19 12.72 -5.59
C SER A 257 7.46 12.06 -6.76
N PHE A 258 7.91 10.87 -7.16
CA PHE A 258 7.22 10.03 -8.12
C PHE A 258 6.13 9.22 -7.42
N ILE A 259 4.89 9.30 -7.88
CA ILE A 259 3.73 8.73 -7.19
C ILE A 259 3.03 7.73 -8.11
N VAL A 260 3.00 6.48 -7.66
CA VAL A 260 2.39 5.32 -8.30
C VAL A 260 1.26 4.81 -7.42
N SER A 261 0.04 4.73 -7.97
CA SER A 261 -1.11 4.16 -7.29
C SER A 261 -1.57 2.86 -7.94
N PHE A 262 -2.31 2.05 -7.19
CA PHE A 262 -2.92 0.82 -7.70
C PHE A 262 -4.43 0.96 -7.84
N LYS A 263 -4.98 0.29 -8.86
CA LYS A 263 -6.43 0.18 -9.06
C LYS A 263 -6.81 -1.28 -9.26
N LEU A 264 -7.45 -1.86 -8.23
CA LEU A 264 -8.04 -3.19 -8.30
C LEU A 264 -9.48 -3.08 -8.82
N GLU A 265 -9.81 -3.86 -9.83
CA GLU A 265 -11.19 -4.03 -10.31
C GLU A 265 -11.53 -5.51 -10.49
N THR A 266 -12.82 -5.82 -10.57
CA THR A 266 -13.34 -7.15 -10.92
C THR A 266 -13.97 -7.16 -12.30
N ASP A 267 -14.40 -6.01 -12.81
CA ASP A 267 -14.95 -5.82 -14.14
C ASP A 267 -13.87 -5.28 -15.11
N PRO A 268 -13.50 -6.04 -16.16
CA PRO A 268 -12.53 -5.62 -17.18
C PRO A 268 -12.90 -4.31 -17.89
N SER A 269 -14.19 -4.03 -18.07
CA SER A 269 -14.66 -2.85 -18.79
C SER A 269 -14.37 -1.55 -18.03
N LEU A 270 -14.32 -1.62 -16.70
CA LEU A 270 -14.12 -0.47 -15.83
C LEU A 270 -12.64 -0.15 -15.55
N LEU A 271 -11.73 -1.12 -15.73
CA LEU A 271 -10.36 -0.99 -15.27
C LEU A 271 -9.62 0.21 -15.88
N ALA A 272 -9.61 0.28 -17.21
CA ALA A 272 -8.89 1.34 -17.93
C ALA A 272 -9.53 2.72 -17.69
N GLU A 273 -10.86 2.77 -17.68
CA GLU A 273 -11.60 4.00 -17.41
C GLU A 273 -11.32 4.56 -16.01
N LYS A 274 -11.45 3.72 -14.98
CA LYS A 274 -11.19 4.13 -13.59
C LYS A 274 -9.72 4.47 -13.35
N ALA A 275 -8.79 3.81 -14.04
CA ALA A 275 -7.38 4.16 -13.98
C ALA A 275 -7.10 5.53 -14.61
N ARG A 276 -7.62 5.82 -15.81
CA ARG A 276 -7.54 7.15 -16.44
C ARG A 276 -8.18 8.23 -15.57
N TYR A 277 -9.36 7.94 -15.01
CA TYR A 277 -10.05 8.86 -14.10
C TYR A 277 -9.22 9.18 -12.87
N ALA A 278 -8.64 8.18 -12.20
CA ALA A 278 -7.79 8.38 -11.04
C ALA A 278 -6.54 9.23 -11.37
N LEU A 279 -5.91 8.97 -12.52
CA LEU A 279 -4.76 9.72 -12.99
C LEU A 279 -5.12 11.21 -13.20
N LYS A 280 -6.25 11.49 -13.88
CA LYS A 280 -6.75 12.85 -14.12
C LYS A 280 -7.18 13.55 -12.83
N LYS A 281 -7.88 12.85 -11.94
CA LYS A 281 -8.41 13.41 -10.68
C LYS A 281 -7.30 13.80 -9.72
N TYR A 282 -6.29 12.94 -9.57
CA TYR A 282 -5.25 13.12 -8.56
C TYR A 282 -3.95 13.70 -9.12
N SER A 283 -3.80 13.82 -10.43
CA SER A 283 -2.61 14.37 -11.11
C SER A 283 -1.29 13.72 -10.70
N HIS A 284 -1.32 12.44 -10.33
CA HIS A 284 -0.13 11.64 -10.08
C HIS A 284 0.39 11.03 -11.38
N HIS A 285 1.42 10.20 -11.31
CA HIS A 285 2.26 9.93 -12.47
C HIS A 285 1.94 8.61 -13.18
N LEU A 286 1.54 7.59 -12.41
CA LEU A 286 1.24 6.25 -12.91
C LEU A 286 0.15 5.58 -12.07
N VAL A 287 -0.84 5.02 -12.75
CA VAL A 287 -1.77 4.04 -12.15
C VAL A 287 -1.41 2.66 -12.68
N ILE A 288 -1.25 1.69 -11.78
CA ILE A 288 -1.13 0.28 -12.13
C ILE A 288 -2.47 -0.39 -11.83
N GLY A 289 -3.23 -0.64 -12.90
CA GLY A 289 -4.49 -1.35 -12.87
C GLY A 289 -4.30 -2.87 -12.87
N ASN A 290 -5.10 -3.60 -12.10
CA ASN A 290 -5.13 -5.05 -12.12
C ASN A 290 -6.53 -5.62 -11.88
N LEU A 291 -6.86 -6.72 -12.55
CA LEU A 291 -8.08 -7.48 -12.26
C LEU A 291 -7.83 -8.48 -11.15
N LEU A 292 -8.79 -8.66 -10.23
CA LEU A 292 -8.64 -9.56 -9.08
C LEU A 292 -8.16 -10.96 -9.48
N ASN A 293 -8.74 -11.51 -10.55
CA ASN A 293 -8.51 -12.87 -10.99
C ASN A 293 -7.20 -13.04 -11.75
N THR A 294 -6.69 -11.98 -12.40
CA THR A 294 -5.49 -12.04 -13.25
C THR A 294 -4.29 -11.23 -12.73
N ARG A 295 -4.42 -10.62 -11.55
CA ARG A 295 -3.40 -9.75 -10.93
C ARG A 295 -2.01 -10.38 -10.80
N LYS A 296 -1.89 -11.70 -10.78
CA LYS A 296 -0.60 -12.41 -10.71
C LYS A 296 0.14 -12.43 -12.05
N TRP A 297 -0.55 -12.21 -13.16
CA TRP A 297 -0.02 -12.46 -14.51
C TRP A 297 -0.20 -11.30 -15.47
N GLU A 298 -1.07 -10.33 -15.18
CA GLU A 298 -1.15 -9.12 -15.97
C GLU A 298 -1.50 -7.87 -15.16
N VAL A 299 -1.01 -6.74 -15.64
CA VAL A 299 -1.35 -5.39 -15.15
C VAL A 299 -1.40 -4.39 -16.30
N LEU A 300 -2.23 -3.37 -16.14
CA LEU A 300 -2.34 -2.23 -17.04
C LEU A 300 -1.61 -1.04 -16.44
N PHE A 301 -0.60 -0.52 -17.12
CA PHE A 301 0.04 0.75 -16.79
C PHE A 301 -0.71 1.87 -17.50
N VAL A 302 -1.14 2.89 -16.75
CA VAL A 302 -1.74 4.12 -17.28
C VAL A 302 -0.88 5.29 -16.79
N SER A 303 -0.08 5.85 -17.69
CA SER A 303 0.91 6.89 -17.41
C SER A 303 0.42 8.28 -17.83
N ALA A 304 0.84 9.31 -17.09
CA ALA A 304 0.55 10.70 -17.43
C ALA A 304 1.24 11.20 -18.70
N TRP A 305 2.27 10.50 -19.21
CA TRP A 305 3.00 10.91 -20.42
C TRP A 305 3.22 9.80 -21.45
N ALA A 306 3.19 8.53 -21.03
CA ALA A 306 3.47 7.39 -21.91
C ALA A 306 2.20 6.63 -22.38
N GLY A 307 1.01 7.09 -21.99
CA GLY A 307 -0.26 6.44 -22.33
C GLY A 307 -0.47 5.11 -21.61
N GLU A 308 -1.12 4.17 -22.29
CA GLU A 308 -1.51 2.86 -21.75
C GLU A 308 -0.63 1.73 -22.26
N LYS A 309 -0.20 0.85 -21.35
CA LYS A 309 0.64 -0.31 -21.69
C LYS A 309 0.27 -1.51 -20.82
N TRP A 310 -0.01 -2.65 -21.45
CA TRP A 310 -0.20 -3.91 -20.74
C TRP A 310 1.14 -4.60 -20.50
N ILE A 311 1.32 -5.12 -19.28
CA ILE A 311 2.40 -6.06 -18.93
C ILE A 311 1.74 -7.40 -18.68
N ARG A 312 2.12 -8.44 -19.43
CA ARG A 312 1.52 -9.78 -19.35
C ARG A 312 2.59 -10.87 -19.30
N ILE A 313 2.53 -11.71 -18.27
CA ILE A 313 3.34 -12.92 -18.15
C ILE A 313 2.83 -13.97 -19.16
N PRO A 314 3.73 -14.52 -20.00
CA PRO A 314 3.41 -15.60 -20.93
C PRO A 314 2.77 -16.80 -20.22
N ALA A 315 1.79 -17.43 -20.86
CA ALA A 315 0.99 -18.50 -20.25
C ALA A 315 1.85 -19.66 -19.73
N ASN A 316 2.92 -20.03 -20.44
CA ASN A 316 3.87 -21.08 -20.08
C ASN A 316 4.72 -20.77 -18.82
N ARG A 317 4.67 -19.53 -18.30
CA ARG A 317 5.44 -19.07 -17.14
C ARG A 317 4.57 -18.53 -16.00
N ARG A 318 3.25 -18.76 -16.05
CA ARG A 318 2.32 -18.32 -15.00
C ARG A 318 2.40 -19.24 -13.79
N SER A 319 2.43 -18.67 -12.59
CA SER A 319 2.27 -19.42 -11.35
C SER A 319 0.84 -19.95 -11.21
N LYS A 320 0.67 -21.13 -10.59
CA LYS A 320 -0.65 -21.72 -10.32
C LYS A 320 -1.51 -20.76 -9.47
N SER A 321 -2.79 -20.63 -9.84
CA SER A 321 -3.76 -19.83 -9.09
C SER A 321 -3.97 -20.40 -7.68
N ALA A 322 -4.18 -19.54 -6.68
CA ALA A 322 -4.55 -19.95 -5.32
C ALA A 322 -6.00 -20.45 -5.22
N THR A 323 -6.83 -20.21 -6.23
CA THR A 323 -8.27 -20.54 -6.21
C THR A 323 -8.60 -21.95 -6.69
N GLY A 324 -7.62 -22.81 -6.96
CA GLY A 324 -7.86 -24.21 -7.32
C GLY A 324 -8.67 -24.47 -8.61
N LYS A 325 -9.19 -23.43 -9.28
CA LYS A 325 -9.81 -23.58 -10.60
C LYS A 325 -8.72 -23.77 -11.64
N GLU A 326 -8.52 -25.04 -11.96
CA GLU A 326 -7.69 -25.55 -13.04
C GLU A 326 -7.94 -24.76 -14.33
N ILE A 327 -6.94 -23.99 -14.75
CA ILE A 327 -6.76 -23.76 -16.18
C ILE A 327 -5.94 -24.96 -16.66
N ILE A 328 -6.69 -26.00 -17.06
CA ILE A 328 -6.37 -27.06 -18.03
C ILE A 328 -4.86 -27.21 -18.37
N ASP A 329 -4.29 -28.34 -17.93
CA ASP A 329 -3.27 -29.17 -18.58
C ASP A 329 -2.07 -28.53 -19.28
N ALA A 330 -1.26 -27.76 -18.54
CA ALA A 330 0.17 -27.81 -18.79
C ALA A 330 0.93 -27.61 -17.47
N ALA A 331 1.73 -28.62 -17.09
CA ALA A 331 2.83 -28.38 -16.17
C ALA A 331 3.66 -27.21 -16.74
N PRO A 332 3.97 -26.16 -15.95
CA PRO A 332 4.80 -25.06 -16.44
C PRO A 332 6.14 -25.65 -16.89
N ARG A 333 6.41 -25.56 -18.21
CA ARG A 333 7.67 -26.04 -18.81
C ARG A 333 8.87 -25.19 -18.39
N GLU A 334 8.62 -24.02 -17.81
CA GLU A 334 9.62 -23.05 -17.37
C GLU A 334 9.29 -22.54 -15.95
N PRO A 335 10.30 -22.04 -15.22
CA PRO A 335 10.10 -21.46 -13.89
C PRO A 335 9.08 -20.31 -13.92
N ALA A 336 8.14 -20.35 -12.99
CA ALA A 336 7.11 -19.32 -12.86
C ALA A 336 7.74 -17.94 -12.63
N ILE A 337 7.20 -16.92 -13.30
CA ILE A 337 7.63 -15.53 -13.15
C ILE A 337 6.69 -14.81 -12.19
N GLU A 338 7.28 -14.10 -11.24
CA GLU A 338 6.59 -13.08 -10.46
C GLU A 338 6.47 -11.81 -11.30
N ILE A 339 5.26 -11.33 -11.55
CA ILE A 339 5.04 -10.17 -12.42
C ILE A 339 5.72 -8.90 -11.92
N GLU A 340 5.99 -8.80 -10.62
CA GLU A 340 6.77 -7.73 -10.00
C GLU A 340 8.17 -7.61 -10.59
N SER A 341 8.76 -8.71 -11.07
CA SER A 341 10.04 -8.70 -11.79
C SER A 341 10.00 -7.91 -13.10
N TRP A 342 8.80 -7.64 -13.64
CA TRP A 342 8.59 -6.83 -14.84
C TRP A 342 8.00 -5.46 -14.49
N ILE A 343 7.17 -5.39 -13.45
CA ILE A 343 6.59 -4.13 -12.96
C ILE A 343 7.68 -3.20 -12.43
N VAL A 344 8.54 -3.68 -11.52
CA VAL A 344 9.49 -2.82 -10.82
C VAL A 344 10.55 -2.23 -11.75
N PRO A 345 11.16 -2.98 -12.69
CA PRO A 345 12.06 -2.38 -13.67
C PRO A 345 11.40 -1.31 -14.53
N GLU A 346 10.15 -1.51 -14.95
CA GLU A 346 9.41 -0.50 -15.74
C GLU A 346 9.13 0.76 -14.90
N VAL A 347 8.70 0.59 -13.63
CA VAL A 347 8.52 1.71 -12.69
C VAL A 347 9.85 2.44 -12.45
N ALA A 348 10.95 1.73 -12.26
CA ALA A 348 12.27 2.33 -12.04
C ALA A 348 12.78 3.09 -13.27
N LYS A 349 12.48 2.60 -14.48
CA LYS A 349 12.75 3.31 -15.73
C LYS A 349 11.97 4.63 -15.80
N MET A 350 10.65 4.59 -15.55
CA MET A 350 9.82 5.80 -15.54
C MET A 350 10.22 6.79 -14.46
N HIS A 351 10.63 6.31 -13.29
CA HIS A 351 11.16 7.15 -12.23
C HIS A 351 12.45 7.86 -12.65
N THR A 352 13.34 7.15 -13.36
CA THR A 352 14.58 7.73 -13.90
C THR A 352 14.27 8.87 -14.88
N GLN A 353 13.33 8.68 -15.80
CA GLN A 353 12.88 9.73 -16.72
C GLN A 353 12.35 10.97 -15.99
N LYS A 354 11.59 10.79 -14.89
CA LYS A 354 11.13 11.91 -14.07
C LYS A 354 12.29 12.63 -13.38
N ILE A 355 13.28 11.91 -12.86
CA ILE A 355 14.46 12.50 -12.21
C ILE A 355 15.26 13.33 -13.23
N GLU A 356 15.48 12.79 -14.43
CA GLU A 356 16.19 13.47 -15.52
C GLU A 356 15.46 14.74 -15.94
N LYS A 357 14.15 14.66 -16.19
CA LYS A 357 13.32 15.83 -16.52
C LYS A 357 13.38 16.90 -15.43
N ALA A 358 13.29 16.52 -14.15
CA ALA A 358 13.39 17.46 -13.04
C ALA A 358 14.79 18.10 -12.92
N ALA A 359 15.84 17.43 -13.38
CA ALA A 359 17.18 17.99 -13.44
C ALA A 359 17.33 18.98 -14.61
N GLU A 360 16.73 18.70 -15.77
CA GLU A 360 16.68 19.60 -16.92
C GLU A 360 15.91 20.89 -16.61
N GLU A 361 14.73 20.78 -15.99
CA GLU A 361 13.91 21.92 -15.57
C GLU A 361 14.67 22.84 -14.60
N ARG A 362 15.44 22.27 -13.65
CA ARG A 362 16.30 23.07 -12.75
C ARG A 362 17.44 23.77 -13.48
N LYS A 363 18.04 23.15 -14.49
CA LYS A 363 19.09 23.80 -15.29
C LYS A 363 18.54 24.97 -16.10
N GLN A 364 17.30 24.84 -16.58
CA GLN A 364 16.63 25.88 -17.37
C GLN A 364 16.11 27.04 -16.51
N ALA A 365 15.77 26.80 -15.25
CA ALA A 365 15.26 27.82 -14.34
C ALA A 365 16.30 28.88 -13.89
N GLY A 366 17.59 28.68 -14.20
CA GLY A 366 18.68 29.57 -13.76
C GLY A 366 18.94 29.50 -12.24
N PRO A 367 20.04 30.10 -11.75
CA PRO A 367 20.34 30.20 -10.33
C PRO A 367 19.33 31.06 -9.54
#